data_AF-A0A5C6U268-F1
#
_entry.id   AF-A0A5C6U268-F1
#
_cell.length_a   1.000
_cell.length_b   1.000
_cell.length_c   1.000
_cell.angle_alpha   90.00
_cell.angle_beta   90.00
_cell.angle_gamma   90.00
#
_symmetry.space_group_name_H-M   'P 1'
#
loop_
_entity.id
_entity.type
_entity.pdbx_description
1 polymer ?
#
loop_
_entity_poly.entity_id
_entity_poly.type
_entity_poly.pdbx_seq_one_letter_code
_entity_poly.pdbx_strand_id
1 'polypeptide(L)'
;MDLRLPITIIDELSDDEIHAQGELDLASGEIRNVRYEDYDVATEGVPASRKDYEFSVGILRNGQREVEFRVEADALGGKYSVTPSELLELKGRAAKLFTQAPGAR
;
A
#
# COMPACT_ATOMS: atom_id res chain seq x y z
N MET A 1 -5.04 -10.88 -17.41
CA MET A 1 -5.91 -10.22 -16.43
C MET A 1 -5.06 -9.17 -15.75
N ASP A 2 -5.32 -7.87 -15.98
CA ASP A 2 -4.71 -6.78 -15.20
C ASP A 2 -5.48 -6.62 -13.89
N LEU A 3 -5.03 -7.31 -12.84
CA LEU A 3 -5.62 -7.22 -11.50
C LEU A 3 -4.94 -6.10 -10.73
N ARG A 4 -5.35 -4.86 -11.03
CA ARG A 4 -4.94 -3.67 -10.27
C ARG A 4 -6.01 -3.32 -9.26
N LEU A 5 -5.61 -3.13 -8.00
CA LEU A 5 -6.52 -2.80 -6.91
C LEU A 5 -6.12 -1.47 -6.27
N PRO A 6 -7.08 -0.58 -5.97
CA PRO A 6 -6.80 0.62 -5.20
C PRO A 6 -6.42 0.23 -3.78
N ILE A 7 -5.38 0.86 -3.26
CA ILE A 7 -4.86 0.68 -1.90
C ILE A 7 -4.54 2.03 -1.30
N THR A 8 -4.56 2.10 0.03
CA THR A 8 -3.97 3.20 0.79
C THR A 8 -2.58 2.78 1.25
N ILE A 9 -1.62 3.69 1.20
CA ILE A 9 -0.26 3.52 1.69
C ILE A 9 -0.10 4.48 2.86
N ILE A 10 0.47 3.99 3.95
CA ILE A 10 0.84 4.81 5.10
C ILE A 10 2.34 4.63 5.29
N ASP A 11 3.09 5.71 5.11
CA ASP A 11 4.49 5.79 5.49
C ASP A 11 4.55 6.22 6.95
N GLU A 12 5.02 5.32 7.81
CA GLU A 12 5.17 5.52 9.25
C GLU A 12 6.53 6.16 9.51
N LEU A 13 6.50 7.34 10.13
CA LEU A 13 7.68 8.03 10.66
C LEU A 13 7.68 7.93 12.19
N SER A 14 8.79 8.27 12.83
CA SER A 14 8.93 8.15 14.29
C SER A 14 7.88 8.95 15.09
N ASP A 15 7.44 10.10 14.57
CA ASP A 15 6.52 11.02 15.26
C ASP A 15 5.23 11.33 14.47
N ASP A 16 5.15 10.92 13.19
CA ASP A 16 4.08 11.29 12.26
C ASP A 16 3.82 10.18 11.24
N GLU A 17 2.69 10.23 10.54
CA GLU A 17 2.34 9.32 9.44
C GLU A 17 1.99 10.11 8.18
N ILE A 18 2.41 9.61 7.01
CA ILE A 18 2.11 10.22 5.71
C ILE A 18 1.21 9.27 4.92
N HIS A 19 0.06 9.78 4.47
CA HIS A 19 -0.93 8.99 3.74
C HIS A 19 -0.84 9.22 2.23
N ALA A 20 -0.96 8.14 1.48
CA ALA A 20 -1.05 8.15 0.03
C ALA A 20 -2.07 7.13 -0.48
N GLN A 21 -2.60 7.40 -1.68
CA GLN A 21 -3.40 6.45 -2.44
C GLN A 21 -2.57 5.88 -3.58
N GLY A 22 -2.73 4.59 -3.88
CA GLY A 22 -2.02 3.93 -4.96
C GLY A 22 -2.80 2.77 -5.58
N GLU A 23 -2.25 2.20 -6.64
CA GLU A 23 -2.78 1.02 -7.31
C GLU A 23 -1.78 -0.13 -7.21
N LEU A 24 -2.13 -1.19 -6.49
CA LEU A 24 -1.34 -2.41 -6.42
C LEU A 24 -1.64 -3.32 -7.61
N ASP A 25 -0.62 -3.66 -8.37
CA ASP A 25 -0.68 -4.74 -9.36
C ASP A 25 -0.45 -6.09 -8.68
N LEU A 26 -1.50 -6.90 -8.57
CA LEU A 26 -1.40 -8.21 -7.95
C LEU A 26 -0.55 -9.20 -8.77
N ALA A 27 -0.29 -8.98 -10.06
CA ALA A 27 0.56 -9.87 -10.83
C ALA A 27 2.04 -9.70 -10.46
N SER A 28 2.49 -8.46 -10.30
CA SER A 28 3.91 -8.10 -10.10
C SER A 28 4.27 -7.72 -8.66
N GLY A 29 3.31 -7.23 -7.88
CA GLY A 29 3.55 -6.64 -6.56
C GLY A 29 3.97 -5.16 -6.64
N GLU A 30 4.06 -4.57 -7.84
CA GLU A 30 4.37 -3.15 -7.98
C GLU A 30 3.17 -2.28 -7.59
N ILE A 31 3.45 -1.16 -6.94
CA ILE A 31 2.46 -0.15 -6.63
C ILE A 31 2.70 1.07 -7.53
N ARG A 32 1.64 1.49 -8.22
CA ARG A 32 1.67 2.55 -9.24
C ARG A 32 0.67 3.64 -8.89
N ASN A 33 0.74 4.76 -9.62
CA ASN A 33 -0.19 5.88 -9.48
C ASN A 33 -0.27 6.44 -8.05
N VAL A 34 0.85 6.42 -7.32
CA VAL A 34 0.93 6.91 -5.93
C VAL A 34 0.66 8.41 -5.89
N ARG A 35 -0.29 8.81 -5.06
CA ARG A 35 -0.68 10.21 -4.83
C ARG A 35 -0.77 10.44 -3.33
N TYR A 36 0.07 11.33 -2.84
CA TYR A 36 0.04 11.75 -1.45
C TYR A 36 -1.12 12.70 -1.21
N GLU A 37 -1.70 12.65 -0.01
CA GLU A 37 -2.86 13.48 0.34
C GLU A 37 -2.42 14.88 0.80
N ASP A 38 -1.65 14.96 1.88
CA ASP A 38 -1.19 16.22 2.48
C ASP A 38 0.35 16.34 2.53
N TYR A 39 1.04 15.74 1.55
CA TYR A 39 2.51 15.72 1.51
C TYR A 39 3.08 16.13 0.15
N ASP A 40 3.96 17.13 0.12
CA ASP A 40 4.55 17.64 -1.11
C ASP A 40 5.89 16.98 -1.40
N VAL A 41 5.86 15.88 -2.15
CA VAL A 41 7.06 15.14 -2.58
C VAL A 41 8.05 16.00 -3.37
N ALA A 42 7.57 17.01 -4.10
CA ALA A 42 8.45 17.85 -4.91
C ALA A 42 9.32 18.76 -4.03
N THR A 43 8.81 19.16 -2.87
CA THR A 43 9.49 20.04 -1.93
C THR A 43 10.18 19.27 -0.80
N GLU A 44 9.54 18.22 -0.29
CA GLU A 44 9.98 17.46 0.90
C GLU A 44 10.76 16.18 0.54
N GLY A 45 10.71 15.75 -0.72
CA GLY A 45 11.28 14.48 -1.17
C GLY A 45 10.38 13.29 -0.83
N VAL A 46 10.82 12.07 -1.12
CA VAL A 46 10.00 10.86 -0.85
C VAL A 46 10.05 10.51 0.64
N PRO A 47 8.96 10.08 1.29
CA PRO A 47 8.95 9.79 2.73
C PRO A 47 10.03 8.80 3.15
N ALA A 48 10.23 7.74 2.36
CA ALA A 48 11.26 6.72 2.60
C ALA A 48 12.71 7.24 2.57
N SER A 49 12.96 8.45 2.07
CA SER A 49 14.28 9.08 2.10
C SER A 49 14.56 9.87 3.37
N ARG A 50 13.54 10.08 4.20
CA ARG A 50 13.66 10.80 5.46
C ARG A 50 14.37 9.94 6.51
N LYS A 51 15.02 10.61 7.47
CA LYS A 51 15.80 9.93 8.53
C LYS A 51 14.93 9.34 9.63
N ASP A 52 13.74 9.88 9.82
CA ASP A 52 12.73 9.47 10.78
C ASP A 52 11.77 8.40 10.22
N TYR A 53 11.97 7.96 8.97
CA TYR A 53 11.19 6.88 8.36
C TYR A 53 11.43 5.55 9.08
N GLU A 54 10.35 4.86 9.44
CA GLU A 54 10.41 3.53 10.05
C GLU A 54 10.02 2.43 9.06
N PHE A 55 8.80 2.48 8.50
CA PHE A 55 8.31 1.49 7.55
C PHE A 55 7.08 1.99 6.78
N SER A 56 6.65 1.23 5.77
CA SER A 56 5.41 1.50 5.02
C SER A 56 4.43 0.34 5.14
N VAL A 57 3.15 0.66 5.27
CA VAL A 57 2.06 -0.30 5.23
C VAL A 57 1.10 0.01 4.11
N GLY A 58 0.54 -1.04 3.51
CA GLY A 58 -0.50 -0.98 2.50
C GLY A 58 -1.80 -1.51 3.06
N ILE A 59 -2.90 -0.82 2.78
CA ILE A 59 -4.25 -1.21 3.20
C ILE A 59 -5.11 -1.43 1.96
N LEU A 60 -5.59 -2.66 1.82
CA LEU A 60 -6.58 -3.03 0.81
C LEU A 60 -7.97 -3.11 1.47
N ARG A 61 -8.92 -2.33 0.96
CA ARG A 61 -10.28 -2.22 1.52
C ARG A 61 -11.33 -2.83 0.58
N ASN A 62 -12.32 -3.50 1.17
CA ASN A 62 -13.54 -3.91 0.48
C ASN A 62 -14.75 -3.79 1.42
N GLY A 63 -15.50 -2.70 1.28
CA GLY A 63 -16.62 -2.37 2.16
C GLY A 63 -16.14 -2.02 3.58
N GLN A 64 -16.53 -2.82 4.56
CA GLN A 64 -16.14 -2.65 5.97
C GLN A 64 -14.93 -3.53 6.38
N ARG A 65 -14.31 -4.20 5.42
CA ARG A 65 -13.21 -5.13 5.66
C ARG A 65 -11.92 -4.57 5.07
N GLU A 66 -10.84 -4.73 5.82
CA GLU A 66 -9.52 -4.22 5.45
C GLU A 66 -8.48 -5.32 5.62
N VAL A 67 -7.46 -5.31 4.77
CA VAL A 67 -6.29 -6.16 4.88
C VAL A 67 -5.07 -5.27 4.82
N GLU A 68 -4.31 -5.30 5.90
CA GLU A 68 -3.00 -4.65 6.00
C GLU A 68 -1.90 -5.61 5.53
N PHE A 69 -0.91 -5.06 4.84
CA PHE A 69 0.26 -5.78 4.35
C PHE A 69 1.48 -4.87 4.34
N ARG A 70 2.66 -5.47 4.45
CA ARG A 70 3.91 -4.72 4.43
C ARG A 70 4.20 -4.20 3.01
N VAL A 71 4.65 -2.95 2.92
CA VAL A 71 5.10 -2.33 1.69
C VAL A 71 6.58 -1.99 1.82
N GLU A 72 7.33 -2.28 0.76
CA GLU A 72 8.72 -1.87 0.60
C GLU A 72 8.76 -0.58 -0.22
N ALA A 73 9.33 0.47 0.38
CA ALA A 73 9.51 1.77 -0.22
C ALA A 73 10.97 1.99 -0.60
N ASP A 74 11.23 2.36 -1.86
CA ASP A 74 12.55 2.71 -2.35
C ASP A 74 12.83 4.20 -2.11
N ALA A 75 13.75 4.47 -1.19
CA ALA A 75 14.20 5.81 -0.83
C ALA A 75 14.83 6.60 -2.00
N LEU A 76 15.34 5.93 -3.04
CA LEU A 76 15.99 6.59 -4.17
C LEU A 76 15.00 6.91 -5.29
N GLY A 77 14.05 6.01 -5.54
CA GLY A 77 13.12 6.08 -6.67
C GLY A 77 11.69 6.50 -6.32
N GLY A 78 11.33 6.56 -5.03
CA GLY A 78 9.94 6.80 -4.59
C GLY A 78 8.98 5.71 -5.03
N LYS A 79 9.51 4.51 -5.31
CA LYS A 79 8.74 3.38 -5.80
C LYS A 79 8.30 2.55 -4.61
N TYR A 80 7.06 2.07 -4.69
CA TYR A 80 6.48 1.18 -3.69
C TYR A 80 6.25 -0.19 -4.30
N SER A 81 6.49 -1.22 -3.52
CA SER A 81 6.32 -2.60 -3.94
C SER A 81 5.99 -3.51 -2.77
N VAL A 82 5.46 -4.68 -3.07
CA VAL A 82 5.19 -5.74 -2.11
C VAL A 82 6.13 -6.89 -2.41
N THR A 83 6.75 -7.46 -1.37
CA THR A 83 7.65 -8.61 -1.56
C THR A 83 6.87 -9.81 -2.13
N PRO A 84 7.52 -10.73 -2.88
CA PRO A 84 6.83 -11.89 -3.45
C PRO A 84 6.10 -12.75 -2.40
N SER A 85 6.70 -12.91 -1.21
CA SER A 85 6.10 -13.66 -0.10
C SER A 85 4.84 -12.96 0.42
N GLU A 86 4.93 -11.67 0.72
CA GLU A 86 3.79 -10.88 1.20
C GLU A 86 2.67 -10.83 0.14
N LEU A 87 3.03 -10.72 -1.14
CA LEU A 87 2.09 -10.71 -2.26
C LEU A 87 1.31 -12.04 -2.35
N LEU A 88 1.98 -13.18 -2.14
CA LEU A 88 1.33 -14.49 -2.13
C LEU A 88 0.31 -14.59 -1.00
N GLU A 89 0.67 -14.14 0.19
CA GLU A 89 -0.23 -14.11 1.35
C GLU A 89 -1.40 -13.14 1.13
N LEU A 90 -1.12 -11.97 0.58
CA LEU A 90 -2.12 -10.95 0.26
C LEU A 90 -3.12 -11.48 -0.78
N LYS A 91 -2.70 -12.21 -1.81
CA LYS A 91 -3.64 -12.83 -2.77
C LYS A 91 -4.63 -13.77 -2.09
N GLY A 92 -4.14 -14.59 -1.14
CA GLY A 92 -5.00 -15.49 -0.37
C GLY A 92 -6.00 -14.74 0.51
N ARG A 93 -5.54 -13.67 1.17
CA ARG A 93 -6.38 -12.79 2.01
C ARG A 93 -7.39 -11.99 1.18
N ALA A 94 -6.95 -11.40 0.06
CA ALA A 94 -7.77 -10.66 -0.88
C ALA A 94 -8.85 -11.55 -1.53
N ALA A 95 -8.50 -12.78 -1.92
CA ALA A 95 -9.49 -13.73 -2.43
C ALA A 95 -10.62 -13.95 -1.41
N LYS A 96 -10.30 -14.14 -0.13
CA LYS A 96 -11.31 -14.24 0.94
C LYS A 96 -12.10 -12.93 1.10
N LEU A 97 -11.43 -11.79 1.00
CA LEU A 97 -12.02 -10.46 1.09
C LEU A 97 -13.07 -10.19 0.01
N PHE A 98 -12.87 -10.71 -1.22
CA PHE A 98 -13.78 -10.52 -2.36
C PHE A 98 -14.79 -11.65 -2.57
N THR A 99 -14.50 -12.88 -2.11
CA THR A 99 -15.39 -14.05 -2.32
C THR A 99 -16.40 -14.28 -1.20
N GLN A 100 -16.14 -13.79 0.01
CA GLN A 100 -17.14 -13.81 1.06
C GLN A 100 -18.27 -12.82 0.72
N ALA A 101 -19.48 -13.36 0.53
CA ALA A 101 -20.71 -12.59 0.44
C ALA A 101 -20.72 -11.50 1.54
N PRO A 102 -21.15 -10.27 1.24
CA PRO A 102 -21.38 -9.28 2.30
C PRO A 102 -22.29 -9.98 3.31
N GLY A 103 -21.81 -10.11 4.56
CA GLY A 103 -22.50 -10.87 5.58
C GLY A 103 -23.97 -10.48 5.55
N ALA A 104 -24.84 -11.47 5.32
CA ALA A 104 -26.28 -11.26 5.35
C ALA A 104 -26.60 -10.61 6.70
N ARG A 105 -27.01 -9.35 6.67
CA ARG A 105 -27.67 -8.70 7.80
C ARG A 105 -29.12 -9.20 7.84
#